data_AF-Q5BRC6-F1
#
_entry.id   AF-Q5BRC6-F1
#
_cell.length_a   1.000
_cell.length_b   1.000
_cell.length_c   1.000
_cell.angle_alpha   90.00
_cell.angle_beta   90.00
_cell.angle_gamma   90.00
#
_symmetry.space_group_name_H-M   'P 1'
#
loop_
_entity.id
_entity.type
_entity.pdbx_description
1 polymer ?
#
loop_
_entity_poly.entity_id
_entity_poly.type
_entity_poly.pdbx_seq_one_letter_code
_entity_poly.pdbx_strand_id
1 'polypeptide(L)' 'MDKEEALKDFLKRIEHYERRYESIDDDLDKDWSYIKIFDQGKRYLANRIEGNINSRIVYYLMNIRVNKRTIYVTRHGE' A
#
# COMPACT_ATOMS: atom_id res chain seq x y z
N MET A 1 19.03 7.36 -21.65
CA MET A 1 18.71 7.97 -20.34
C MET A 1 19.51 7.23 -19.31
N ASP A 2 20.43 7.94 -18.67
CA ASP A 2 21.26 7.37 -17.61
C ASP A 2 20.42 7.10 -16.35
N LYS A 3 20.82 6.13 -15.52
CA LYS A 3 20.07 5.79 -14.29
C LYS A 3 20.01 6.96 -13.31
N GLU A 4 21.08 7.77 -13.23
CA GLU A 4 21.10 8.91 -12.32
C GLU A 4 20.17 10.03 -12.82
N GLU A 5 20.13 10.22 -14.14
CA GLU A 5 19.22 11.17 -14.79
C GLU A 5 17.75 10.77 -14.53
N ALA A 6 17.42 9.49 -14.72
CA ALA A 6 16.09 8.96 -14.45
C ALA A 6 15.67 9.11 -12.98
N LEU A 7 16.60 8.86 -12.05
CA LEU A 7 16.35 9.03 -10.61
C LEU A 7 16.10 10.50 -10.25
N LYS A 8 16.89 11.42 -10.80
CA LYS A 8 16.71 12.87 -10.57
C LYS A 8 15.36 13.36 -11.07
N ASP A 9 14.95 12.93 -12.26
CA ASP A 9 13.62 13.26 -12.80
C ASP A 9 12.50 12.69 -11.91
N PHE A 10 12.62 11.44 -11.49
CA PHE A 10 11.63 10.80 -10.63
C PHE A 10 11.47 11.50 -9.27
N LEU A 11 12.58 11.94 -8.65
CA LEU A 11 12.55 12.68 -7.39
C LEU A 11 11.87 14.05 -7.54
N LYS A 12 12.15 14.78 -8.63
CA LYS A 12 11.43 16.03 -8.94
C LYS A 12 9.93 15.81 -9.09
N ARG A 13 9.54 14.67 -9.67
CA ARG A 13 8.13 14.31 -9.80
C ARG A 13 7.47 14.05 -8.44
N ILE A 14 8.16 13.38 -7.51
CA ILE A 14 7.67 13.21 -6.13
C ILE A 14 7.44 14.58 -5.48
N GLU A 15 8.46 15.45 -5.51
CA GLU A 15 8.40 16.80 -4.93
C GLU A 15 7.23 17.62 -5.49
N HIS A 16 6.94 17.47 -6.79
CA HIS A 16 5.80 18.12 -7.42
C HIS A 16 4.46 17.70 -6.80
N TYR A 17 4.25 16.41 -6.54
CA TYR A 17 3.03 15.91 -5.91
C TYR A 17 2.96 16.25 -4.43
N GLU A 18 4.08 16.24 -3.71
CA GLU A 18 4.12 16.58 -2.28
C GLU A 18 3.57 17.98 -2.00
N ARG A 19 3.80 18.95 -2.90
CA ARG A 19 3.29 20.33 -2.74
C ARG A 19 1.77 20.46 -2.71
N ARG A 20 1.04 19.46 -3.19
CA ARG A 20 -0.42 19.47 -3.30
C ARG A 20 -1.09 18.26 -2.67
N TYR A 21 -0.31 17.34 -2.12
CA TYR A 21 -0.83 16.12 -1.56
C TYR A 21 -1.56 16.42 -0.25
N GLU A 22 -2.86 16.14 -0.23
CA GLU A 22 -3.69 16.14 0.96
C GLU A 22 -3.99 14.67 1.29
N SER A 23 -3.43 14.17 2.40
CA SER A 23 -3.73 12.82 2.85
C SER A 23 -5.17 12.75 3.34
N ILE A 24 -5.81 11.58 3.19
CA ILE A 24 -7.07 11.28 3.89
C ILE A 24 -6.89 11.67 5.36
N ASP A 25 -7.84 12.37 5.93
CA ASP A 25 -7.84 12.86 7.31
C ASP A 25 -8.68 11.92 8.18
N ASP A 26 -8.26 11.65 9.42
CA ASP A 26 -8.97 10.70 10.28
C ASP A 26 -10.29 11.28 10.83
N ASP A 27 -10.39 12.60 10.97
CA ASP A 27 -11.54 13.30 11.55
C ASP A 27 -12.47 13.87 10.47
N LEU A 28 -11.92 14.51 9.43
CA LEU A 28 -12.70 15.13 8.35
C LEU A 28 -13.31 14.06 7.43
N ASP A 29 -12.58 12.97 7.16
CA ASP A 29 -13.02 11.89 6.26
C ASP A 29 -13.53 10.65 7.03
N LYS A 30 -13.88 10.82 8.31
CA LYS A 30 -14.35 9.73 9.19
C LYS A 30 -15.52 8.93 8.63
N ASP A 31 -16.29 9.51 7.71
CA ASP A 31 -17.44 8.87 7.11
C ASP A 31 -17.11 7.98 5.91
N TRP A 32 -15.87 7.99 5.41
CA TRP A 32 -15.45 7.18 4.26
C TRP A 32 -14.93 5.80 4.65
N SER A 33 -15.18 4.79 3.82
CA SER A 33 -14.56 3.47 3.97
C SER A 33 -13.17 3.45 3.35
N TYR A 34 -12.11 3.32 4.16
CA TYR A 34 -10.73 3.30 3.68
C TYR A 34 -9.79 2.47 4.55
N ILE A 35 -8.62 2.14 3.98
CA ILE A 35 -7.47 1.59 4.71
C ILE A 35 -6.23 2.47 4.43
N LYS A 36 -5.55 2.93 5.49
CA LYS A 36 -4.23 3.56 5.41
C LYS A 36 -3.17 2.54 5.83
N ILE A 37 -2.15 2.36 5.00
CA ILE A 37 -1.04 1.43 5.23
C ILE A 37 0.20 2.27 5.47
N PHE A 38 0.79 2.14 6.65
CA PHE A 38 1.98 2.91 7.04
C PHE A 38 3.22 2.04 6.98
N ASP A 39 4.33 2.63 6.52
CA ASP A 39 5.66 2.04 6.51
C ASP A 39 5.71 0.63 5.92
N GLN A 40 5.11 0.46 4.74
CA GLN A 40 5.04 -0.83 4.02
C GLN A 40 4.36 -1.95 4.83
N GLY A 41 3.38 -1.60 5.67
CA GLY A 41 2.57 -2.59 6.40
C GLY A 41 3.01 -2.85 7.84
N LYS A 42 3.80 -1.95 8.45
CA LYS A 42 4.09 -2.03 9.90
C LYS A 42 2.88 -1.64 10.75
N ARG A 43 2.05 -0.73 10.24
CA ARG A 43 0.83 -0.27 10.89
C ARG A 43 -0.26 -0.07 9.86
N TYR A 44 -1.50 -0.34 10.27
CA TYR A 44 -2.70 -0.19 9.46
C TYR A 44 -3.72 0.64 10.24
N LEU A 45 -4.45 1.51 9.54
CA LEU A 45 -5.67 2.14 10.03
C LEU A 45 -6.79 1.77 9.07
N ALA A 46 -7.86 1.19 9.57
CA ALA A 46 -9.01 0.79 8.78
C ALA A 46 -10.24 1.53 9.33
N ASN A 47 -10.94 2.24 8.46
CA ASN A 47 -12.12 3.03 8.82
C ASN A 47 -13.35 2.52 8.08
N ARG A 48 -14.47 2.36 8.80
CA ARG A 48 -15.79 1.97 8.29
C ARG A 48 -15.76 0.83 7.26
N ILE A 49 -15.12 -0.28 7.62
CA ILE A 49 -15.05 -1.48 6.77
C ILE A 49 -16.30 -2.32 7.00
N GLU A 50 -17.24 -2.21 6.07
CA GLU A 50 -18.52 -2.91 6.13
C GLU A 50 -18.67 -3.92 4.99
N GLY A 51 -19.30 -5.05 5.30
CA GLY A 51 -19.57 -6.11 4.34
C GLY A 51 -18.40 -7.06 4.08
N ASN A 52 -18.73 -8.26 3.61
CA ASN A 52 -17.78 -9.36 3.46
C ASN A 52 -16.63 -9.04 2.50
N ILE A 53 -16.93 -8.36 1.38
CA ILE A 53 -15.92 -8.08 0.34
C ILE A 53 -14.84 -7.13 0.88
N ASN A 54 -15.24 -6.03 1.50
CA ASN A 54 -14.29 -5.04 2.02
C ASN A 54 -13.43 -5.62 3.14
N SER A 55 -14.01 -6.43 4.04
CA SER A 55 -13.26 -7.13 5.07
C SER A 55 -12.20 -8.10 4.49
N ARG A 56 -12.53 -8.80 3.40
CA ARG A 56 -11.56 -9.67 2.70
C ARG A 56 -10.44 -8.89 2.02
N ILE A 57 -10.72 -7.71 1.46
CA ILE A 57 -9.71 -6.82 0.88
C ILE A 57 -8.73 -6.36 1.97
N VAL A 58 -9.23 -5.86 3.10
CA VAL A 58 -8.40 -5.44 4.23
C VAL A 58 -7.55 -6.60 4.76
N TYR A 59 -8.17 -7.77 4.97
CA TYR A 59 -7.45 -8.97 5.39
C TYR A 59 -6.32 -9.33 4.42
N TYR A 60 -6.58 -9.31 3.12
CA TYR A 60 -5.55 -9.59 2.12
C TYR A 60 -4.40 -8.59 2.21
N LEU A 61 -4.68 -7.28 2.22
CA LEU A 61 -3.67 -6.21 2.27
C LEU A 61 -2.80 -6.27 3.54
N MET A 62 -3.37 -6.66 4.68
CA MET A 62 -2.62 -6.84 5.94
C MET A 62 -1.61 -8.01 5.90
N ASN A 63 -1.84 -8.99 5.02
CA ASN A 63 -1.05 -10.21 4.93
C ASN A 63 -0.04 -10.22 3.76
N ILE A 64 -0.04 -9.20 2.90
CA ILE A 64 0.98 -9.06 1.85
C ILE A 64 2.35 -8.76 2.46
N ARG A 65 3.40 -9.29 1.83
CA ARG A 65 4.81 -9.02 2.16
C ARG A 65 5.54 -8.67 0.86
N VAL A 66 6.18 -7.50 0.83
CA VAL A 66 6.91 -7.00 -0.36
C VAL A 66 8.38 -7.42 -0.40
N ASN A 67 8.89 -7.99 0.70
CA ASN A 67 10.26 -8.48 0.76
C ASN A 67 10.48 -9.62 -0.24
N LYS A 68 11.66 -9.62 -0.88
CA LYS A 68 12.06 -10.68 -1.80
C LYS A 68 11.96 -12.04 -1.10
N ARG A 69 11.19 -12.95 -1.68
CA ARG A 69 10.99 -14.31 -1.17
C ARG A 69 10.90 -15.30 -2.33
N THR A 70 11.32 -16.52 -2.10
CA THR A 70 11.15 -17.64 -3.04
C THR A 70 10.12 -18.59 -2.46
N ILE A 71 9.14 -19.00 -3.28
CA ILE A 71 8.11 -19.98 -2.90
C ILE A 71 8.31 -21.19 -3.82
N TYR A 72 8.58 -22.35 -3.23
CA TYR A 72 8.68 -23.63 -3.94
C TYR A 72 7.38 -24.40 -3.76
N VAL A 73 6.81 -24.89 -4.86
CA VAL A 73 5.60 -25.72 -4.85
C VAL A 73 5.87 -26.93 -5.76
N THR A 74 5.69 -28.13 -5.23
CA THR A 74 5.82 -29.38 -5.98
C THR A 74 4.62 -30.29 -5.71
N ARG A 75 4.31 -31.17 -6.66
CA ARG A 75 3.41 -32.31 -6.42
C ARG A 75 4.13 -33.37 -5.57
N HIS A 76 3.37 -34.35 -5.09
CA HIS A 76 3.94 -35.54 -4.46
C HIS A 76 4.85 -36.29 -5.45
N GLY A 77 5.88 -36.97 -4.92
CA GLY A 77 6.68 -37.91 -5.70
C GLY A 77 5.89 -39.17 -6.05
N GLU A 78 6.46 -40.00 -6.91
CA GLU A 78 6.01 -41.39 -7.10
C GLU A 78 6.23 -42.23 -5.84
#